data_AF-A0A151EEB0-F1
#
_entry.id   AF-A0A151EEB0-F1
#
_cell.length_a   1.000
_cell.length_b   1.000
_cell.length_c   1.000
_cell.angle_alpha   90.00
_cell.angle_beta   90.00
_cell.angle_gamma   90.00
#
_symmetry.space_group_name_H-M   'P 1'
#
loop_
_entity.id
_entity.type
_entity.pdbx_description
1 polymer ?
#
loop_
_entity_poly.entity_id
_entity_poly.type
_entity_poly.pdbx_seq_one_letter_code
_entity_poly.pdbx_strand_id
1 'polypeptide(L)'
;MMKLFQRYEKLVRKIKRINLGLLLLGKLFIVFSLGSIFWLSLGRYQPFILLLSTLFLVCYFNNNFMNWYKKKKIGLISHAIGFIGMLLLALLLGLQFPEMRFRIPVLIVGIILVLQALYDLFRKK
;
A
#
# COMPACT_ATOMS: atom_id res chain seq x y z
N MET A 1 22.29 -1.26 3.80
CA MET A 1 20.88 -1.59 3.53
C MET A 1 20.33 -2.75 4.39
N MET A 2 21.10 -3.83 4.64
CA MET A 2 20.66 -5.04 5.36
C MET A 2 20.21 -4.84 6.83
N LYS A 3 20.79 -3.89 7.57
CA LYS A 3 20.46 -3.64 9.00
C LYS A 3 19.09 -2.97 9.23
N LEU A 4 18.64 -2.09 8.34
CA LEU A 4 17.31 -1.47 8.43
C LEU A 4 16.20 -2.50 8.18
N PHE A 5 16.47 -3.46 7.30
CA PHE A 5 15.54 -4.50 6.90
C PHE A 5 15.25 -5.47 8.05
N GLN A 6 16.28 -5.92 8.77
CA GLN A 6 16.12 -6.77 9.95
C GLN A 6 15.37 -6.06 11.09
N ARG A 7 15.54 -4.74 11.25
CA ARG A 7 14.77 -3.94 12.21
C ARG A 7 13.28 -3.88 11.84
N TYR A 8 12.97 -3.69 10.56
CA TYR A 8 11.59 -3.71 10.06
C TYR A 8 10.95 -5.08 10.29
N GLU A 9 11.66 -6.17 10.01
CA GLU A 9 11.14 -7.53 10.18
C GLU A 9 10.83 -7.84 11.66
N LYS A 10 11.67 -7.40 12.60
CA LYS A 10 11.41 -7.53 14.05
C LYS A 10 10.20 -6.71 14.50
N LEU A 11 10.00 -5.50 13.95
CA LEU A 11 8.84 -4.66 14.25
C LEU A 11 7.54 -5.28 13.72
N VAL A 12 7.57 -5.83 12.50
CA VAL A 12 6.40 -6.45 11.85
C VAL A 12 5.96 -7.74 12.57
N ARG A 13 6.91 -8.55 13.09
CA ARG A 13 6.57 -9.77 13.85
C ARG A 13 5.82 -9.52 15.17
N LYS A 14 5.92 -8.32 15.76
CA LYS A 14 5.19 -7.95 16.99
C LYS A 14 3.73 -7.53 16.76
N ILE A 15 3.32 -7.35 15.50
CA ILE A 15 1.98 -6.84 15.15
C ILE A 15 0.98 -8.01 15.08
N LYS A 16 -0.13 -7.94 15.82
CA LYS A 16 -1.26 -8.88 15.62
C LYS A 16 -1.72 -8.78 14.16
N ARG A 17 -2.00 -9.90 13.47
CA ARG A 17 -2.43 -9.91 12.05
C ARG A 17 -3.56 -8.91 11.74
N ILE A 18 -4.50 -8.75 12.67
CA ILE A 18 -5.63 -7.80 12.57
C ILE A 18 -5.14 -6.34 12.41
N ASN A 19 -4.11 -5.94 13.17
CA ASN A 19 -3.59 -4.57 13.15
C ASN A 19 -2.77 -4.28 11.88
N LEU A 20 -2.13 -5.30 11.30
CA LEU A 20 -1.45 -5.21 10.01
C LEU A 20 -2.47 -4.95 8.88
N GLY A 21 -3.61 -5.64 8.89
CA GLY A 21 -4.70 -5.42 7.94
C GLY A 21 -5.25 -4.00 8.02
N LEU A 22 -5.55 -3.51 9.23
CA LEU A 22 -6.05 -2.14 9.45
C LEU A 22 -5.04 -1.08 8.98
N LEU A 23 -3.75 -1.29 9.24
CA LEU A 23 -2.69 -0.38 8.80
C LEU A 23 -2.57 -0.33 7.27
N LEU A 24 -2.67 -1.47 6.60
CA LEU A 24 -2.66 -1.53 5.14
C LEU A 24 -3.90 -0.87 4.53
N LEU A 25 -5.09 -1.17 5.09
CA LEU A 25 -6.34 -0.56 4.66
C LEU A 25 -6.32 0.97 4.84
N GLY A 26 -5.85 1.44 5.99
CA GLY A 26 -5.72 2.88 6.26
C GLY A 26 -4.77 3.57 5.27
N LYS A 27 -3.63 2.95 4.93
CA LYS A 27 -2.73 3.46 3.90
C LYS A 27 -3.39 3.53 2.52
N LEU A 28 -4.17 2.52 2.14
CA LEU A 28 -4.90 2.52 0.88
C LEU A 28 -5.93 3.66 0.83
N PHE A 29 -6.68 3.89 1.90
CA PHE A 29 -7.63 5.01 1.98
C PHE A 29 -6.97 6.38 1.92
N ILE A 30 -5.83 6.54 2.58
CA ILE A 30 -5.05 7.79 2.50
C ILE A 30 -4.59 8.02 1.06
N VAL A 31 -3.96 7.04 0.43
CA VAL A 31 -3.42 7.17 -0.93
C VAL A 31 -4.52 7.37 -1.96
N PHE A 32 -5.63 6.65 -1.82
CA PHE A 32 -6.84 6.86 -2.63
C PHE A 32 -7.36 8.29 -2.50
N SER A 33 -7.52 8.79 -1.28
CA SER A 33 -8.02 10.15 -1.04
C SER A 33 -7.07 11.21 -1.58
N LEU A 34 -5.75 11.01 -1.47
CA LEU A 34 -4.75 11.89 -2.08
C LEU A 34 -4.87 11.90 -3.61
N GLY A 35 -5.12 10.75 -4.24
CA GLY A 35 -5.41 10.67 -5.67
C GLY A 35 -6.60 11.56 -6.06
N SER A 36 -7.69 11.49 -5.32
CA SER A 36 -8.89 12.31 -5.58
C SER A 36 -8.65 13.81 -5.37
N ILE A 37 -7.88 14.19 -4.33
CA ILE A 37 -7.56 15.59 -4.02
C ILE A 37 -6.65 16.21 -5.09
N PHE A 38 -5.60 15.49 -5.50
CA PHE A 38 -4.58 16.00 -6.43
C PHE A 38 -4.88 15.68 -7.90
N TRP A 39 -6.15 15.40 -8.24
CA TRP A 39 -6.54 15.02 -9.59
C TRP A 39 -6.10 15.99 -10.68
N LEU A 40 -6.24 17.31 -10.48
CA LEU A 40 -5.81 18.30 -11.46
C LEU A 40 -4.29 18.23 -11.76
N SER A 41 -3.47 18.01 -10.74
CA SER A 41 -2.02 17.97 -10.88
C SER A 41 -1.51 16.63 -11.39
N LEU A 42 -2.10 15.53 -10.92
CA LEU A 42 -1.66 14.16 -11.22
C LEU A 42 -2.36 13.53 -12.43
N GLY A 43 -3.49 14.09 -12.88
CA GLY A 43 -4.27 13.55 -14.00
C GLY A 43 -3.49 13.45 -15.31
N ARG A 44 -2.55 14.38 -15.56
CA ARG A 44 -1.65 14.33 -16.72
C ARG A 44 -0.71 13.12 -16.71
N TYR A 45 -0.42 12.57 -15.54
CA TYR A 45 0.46 11.42 -15.35
C TYR A 45 -0.31 10.10 -15.23
N GLN A 46 -1.64 10.13 -15.31
CA GLN A 46 -2.50 8.94 -15.20
C GLN A 46 -2.05 7.75 -16.06
N PRO A 47 -1.71 7.89 -17.36
CA PRO A 47 -1.23 6.76 -18.17
C PRO A 47 0.10 6.18 -17.65
N PHE A 48 1.02 7.03 -17.16
CA PHE A 48 2.30 6.57 -16.60
C PHE A 48 2.09 5.85 -15.27
N ILE A 49 1.20 6.37 -14.41
CA ILE A 49 0.86 5.73 -13.13
C ILE A 49 0.22 4.35 -13.38
N LEU A 50 -0.68 4.25 -14.36
CA LEU A 50 -1.30 2.98 -14.77
C LEU A 50 -0.24 1.99 -15.27
N LEU A 51 0.63 2.43 -16.18
CA LEU A 51 1.67 1.58 -16.75
C LEU A 51 2.62 1.06 -15.66
N LEU A 52 3.07 1.94 -14.77
CA LEU A 52 3.97 1.57 -13.68
C LEU A 52 3.30 0.65 -12.66
N SER A 53 2.04 0.92 -12.30
CA SER A 53 1.24 0.06 -11.41
C SER A 53 1.07 -1.34 -12.01
N THR A 54 0.69 -1.41 -13.28
CA THR A 54 0.49 -2.67 -14.00
C THR A 54 1.80 -3.46 -14.08
N LEU A 55 2.90 -2.81 -14.44
CA LEU A 55 4.22 -3.44 -14.52
C LEU A 55 4.63 -4.04 -13.17
N PHE A 56 4.51 -3.29 -12.07
CA PHE A 56 4.84 -3.81 -10.75
C PHE A 56 3.93 -4.94 -10.29
N LEU A 57 2.63 -4.86 -10.57
CA LEU A 57 1.69 -5.93 -10.25
C LEU A 57 1.96 -7.18 -11.08
N VAL A 58 2.20 -7.06 -12.38
CA VAL A 58 2.56 -8.19 -13.25
C VAL A 58 3.86 -8.83 -12.80
N CYS A 59 4.90 -8.04 -12.50
CA CYS A 59 6.15 -8.56 -11.94
C CYS A 59 5.92 -9.32 -10.63
N TYR A 60 5.07 -8.78 -9.74
CA TYR A 60 4.72 -9.44 -8.49
C TYR A 60 3.98 -10.77 -8.72
N PHE A 61 2.93 -10.76 -9.54
CA PHE A 61 2.13 -11.96 -9.85
C PHE A 61 2.96 -13.02 -10.55
N ASN A 62 3.77 -12.64 -11.55
CA ASN A 62 4.65 -13.57 -12.25
C ASN A 62 5.68 -14.18 -11.29
N ASN A 63 6.33 -13.38 -10.45
CA ASN A 63 7.30 -13.92 -9.51
C ASN A 63 6.64 -14.79 -8.43
N ASN A 64 5.42 -14.45 -8.00
CA ASN A 64 4.65 -15.26 -7.07
C ASN A 64 4.29 -16.61 -7.71
N PHE A 65 3.79 -16.59 -8.95
CA PHE A 65 3.46 -17.80 -9.71
C PHE A 65 4.68 -18.70 -9.94
N MET A 66 5.80 -18.13 -10.38
CA MET A 66 7.05 -18.87 -10.60
C MET A 66 7.62 -19.46 -9.31
N ASN A 67 7.53 -18.74 -8.19
CA ASN A 67 7.97 -19.26 -6.90
C ASN A 67 7.03 -20.33 -6.34
N TRP A 68 5.71 -20.17 -6.52
CA TRP A 68 4.73 -21.20 -6.20
C TRP A 68 4.99 -22.49 -6.99
N TYR A 69 5.18 -22.39 -8.30
CA TYR A 69 5.54 -23.51 -9.17
C TYR A 69 6.84 -24.20 -8.72
N LYS A 70 7.87 -23.42 -8.37
CA LYS A 70 9.17 -23.94 -7.89
C LYS A 70 9.18 -24.33 -6.41
N LYS A 71 8.04 -24.27 -5.70
CA LYS A 71 7.93 -24.45 -4.23
C LYS A 71 8.94 -23.60 -3.43
N LYS A 72 9.32 -22.43 -3.95
CA LYS A 72 10.24 -21.48 -3.31
C LYS A 72 9.46 -20.43 -2.53
N LYS A 73 10.04 -19.94 -1.42
CA LYS A 73 9.49 -18.81 -0.67
C LYS A 73 9.66 -17.53 -1.49
N ILE A 74 8.63 -16.68 -1.47
CA ILE A 74 8.67 -15.37 -2.12
C ILE A 74 9.60 -14.45 -1.33
N GLY A 75 10.49 -13.75 -2.04
CA GLY A 75 11.37 -12.77 -1.43
C GLY A 75 10.61 -11.52 -0.98
N LEU A 76 11.05 -10.91 0.12
CA LEU A 76 10.50 -9.65 0.64
C LEU A 76 10.54 -8.51 -0.40
N ILE A 77 11.54 -8.49 -1.29
CA ILE A 77 11.66 -7.50 -2.37
C ILE A 77 10.43 -7.58 -3.30
N SER A 78 9.98 -8.79 -3.64
CA SER A 78 8.82 -8.96 -4.51
C SER A 78 7.53 -8.52 -3.83
N HIS A 79 7.37 -8.79 -2.53
CA HIS A 79 6.25 -8.23 -1.77
C HIS A 79 6.28 -6.70 -1.71
N ALA A 80 7.47 -6.09 -1.59
CA ALA A 80 7.61 -4.63 -1.65
C ALA A 80 7.21 -4.06 -3.02
N ILE A 81 7.63 -4.69 -4.11
CA ILE A 81 7.23 -4.31 -5.48
C ILE A 81 5.70 -4.39 -5.64
N GLY A 82 5.09 -5.50 -5.22
CA GLY A 82 3.63 -5.67 -5.26
C GLY A 82 2.90 -4.64 -4.41
N PHE A 83 3.43 -4.30 -3.23
CA PHE A 83 2.86 -3.28 -2.37
C PHE A 83 2.91 -1.88 -3.00
N ILE A 84 4.03 -1.50 -3.63
CA ILE A 84 4.13 -0.24 -4.38
C ILE A 84 3.15 -0.23 -5.56
N GLY A 85 3.04 -1.34 -6.30
CA GLY A 85 2.06 -1.51 -7.36
C GLY A 85 0.61 -1.28 -6.89
N MET A 86 0.24 -1.83 -5.74
CA MET A 86 -1.07 -1.62 -5.12
C MET A 86 -1.30 -0.17 -4.67
N LEU A 87 -0.30 0.51 -4.11
CA LEU A 87 -0.43 1.92 -3.74
C LEU A 87 -0.62 2.81 -4.96
N LEU A 88 0.13 2.57 -6.04
CA LEU A 88 -0.06 3.28 -7.31
C LEU A 88 -1.43 3.02 -7.90
N LEU A 89 -1.95 1.79 -7.79
CA LEU A 89 -3.31 1.46 -8.23
C LEU A 89 -4.36 2.21 -7.41
N ALA A 90 -4.21 2.23 -6.08
CA ALA A 90 -5.12 2.96 -5.20
C ALA A 90 -5.11 4.47 -5.49
N LEU A 91 -3.93 5.04 -5.77
CA LEU A 91 -3.77 6.42 -6.19
C LEU A 91 -4.52 6.67 -7.51
N LEU A 92 -4.34 5.77 -8.49
CA LEU A 92 -5.00 5.84 -9.79
C LEU A 92 -6.52 5.78 -9.69
N LEU A 93 -7.05 4.88 -8.87
CA LEU A 93 -8.48 4.80 -8.59
C LEU A 93 -8.98 6.10 -7.97
N GLY A 94 -8.23 6.67 -7.01
CA GLY A 94 -8.53 7.99 -6.45
C GLY A 94 -8.63 9.09 -7.50
N LEU A 95 -7.70 9.12 -8.46
CA LEU A 95 -7.72 10.07 -9.58
C LEU A 95 -8.97 9.95 -10.45
N GLN A 96 -9.56 8.76 -10.59
CA GLN A 96 -10.77 8.58 -11.40
C GLN A 96 -12.04 9.16 -10.74
N PHE A 97 -11.99 9.46 -9.44
CA PHE A 97 -13.14 9.97 -8.69
C PHE A 97 -12.88 11.37 -8.09
N PRO A 98 -12.67 12.41 -8.91
CA PRO A 98 -12.40 13.76 -8.41
C PRO A 98 -13.61 14.39 -7.70
N GLU A 99 -14.82 14.01 -8.08
CA GLU A 99 -16.08 14.54 -7.52
C GLU A 99 -16.58 13.79 -6.27
N MET A 100 -15.77 12.88 -5.71
CA MET A 100 -16.16 12.19 -4.49
C MET A 100 -16.31 13.20 -3.34
N ARG A 101 -17.58 13.49 -2.99
CA ARG A 101 -17.96 14.32 -1.84
C ARG A 101 -17.32 13.84 -0.53
N PHE A 102 -16.99 12.56 -0.45
CA PHE A 102 -16.43 11.90 0.73
C PHE A 102 -14.89 11.82 0.77
N ARG A 103 -14.15 12.50 -0.12
CA ARG A 103 -12.67 12.43 -0.15
C ARG A 103 -11.98 12.83 1.17
N ILE A 104 -12.49 13.85 1.87
CA ILE A 104 -11.96 14.28 3.17
C ILE A 104 -12.36 13.28 4.29
N PRO A 105 -13.64 12.86 4.40
CA PRO A 105 -14.02 11.78 5.32
C PRO A 105 -13.20 10.49 5.15
N VAL A 106 -12.97 10.03 3.92
CA VAL A 106 -12.18 8.81 3.66
C VAL A 106 -10.72 8.99 4.09
N LEU A 107 -10.14 10.17 3.88
CA LEU A 107 -8.81 10.51 4.37
C LEU A 107 -8.75 10.46 5.91
N ILE A 108 -9.73 11.04 6.59
CA ILE A 108 -9.83 11.05 8.06
C ILE A 108 -9.93 9.62 8.59
N VAL A 109 -10.82 8.80 8.01
CA VAL A 109 -10.94 7.38 8.37
C VAL A 109 -9.62 6.65 8.15
N GLY A 110 -8.96 6.88 7.01
CA GLY A 110 -7.64 6.30 6.73
C GLY A 110 -6.58 6.68 7.78
N ILE A 111 -6.53 7.95 8.19
CA ILE A 111 -5.61 8.45 9.22
C ILE A 111 -5.92 7.82 10.59
N ILE A 112 -7.20 7.75 10.98
CA ILE A 112 -7.63 7.13 12.24
C ILE A 112 -7.19 5.66 12.30
N LEU A 113 -7.42 4.91 11.21
CA LEU A 113 -7.02 3.50 11.12
C LEU A 113 -5.51 3.31 11.26
N VAL A 114 -4.71 4.18 10.64
CA VAL A 114 -3.25 4.14 10.76
C VAL A 114 -2.80 4.52 12.17
N LEU A 115 -3.37 5.58 12.76
CA LEU A 115 -3.08 6.01 14.13
C LEU A 115 -3.41 4.94 15.16
N GLN A 116 -4.57 4.29 15.04
CA GLN A 116 -4.96 3.20 15.94
C GLN A 116 -3.98 2.02 15.84
N ALA A 117 -3.61 1.63 14.62
CA ALA A 117 -2.64 0.56 14.42
C ALA A 117 -1.24 0.92 14.95
N LEU A 118 -0.83 2.19 14.83
CA LEU A 118 0.42 2.70 15.42
C LEU A 118 0.35 2.74 16.95
N TYR A 119 -0.74 3.21 17.53
CA TYR A 119 -0.94 3.26 18.98
C TYR A 119 -0.82 1.86 19.59
N ASP A 120 -1.46 0.85 19.00
CA ASP A 120 -1.33 -0.54 19.44
C ASP A 120 0.10 -1.09 19.30
N LEU A 121 0.85 -0.61 18.31
CA LEU A 121 2.25 -0.97 18.11
C LEU A 121 3.13 -0.44 19.25
N PHE A 122 2.91 0.81 19.66
CA PHE A 122 3.69 1.49 20.69
C PHE A 122 3.27 1.08 22.11
N ARG A 123 1.99 0.79 22.35
CA ARG A 123 1.48 0.33 23.65
C ARG A 123 1.87 -1.11 24.01
N LYS A 124 2.27 -1.92 23.02
CA LYS A 124 2.83 -3.27 23.21
C LYS A 124 4.35 -3.32 23.37
N LYS A 125 5.00 -2.18 23.59
CA LYS A 125 6.34 -2.14 24.21
C LYS A 125 6.20 -2.28 25.72
#